data_AF-A0A968WG12-F1
#
_entry.id   AF-A0A968WG12-F1
#
_cell.length_a   1.000
_cell.length_b   1.000
_cell.length_c   1.000
_cell.angle_alpha   90.00
_cell.angle_beta   90.00
_cell.angle_gamma   90.00
#
_symmetry.space_group_name_H-M   'P 1'
#
loop_
_entity.id
_entity.type
_entity.pdbx_description
1 polymer ?
#
loop_
_entity_poly.entity_id
_entity_poly.type
_entity_poly.pdbx_seq_one_letter_code
_entity_poly.pdbx_strand_id
1 'polypeptide(L)'
;LKFAGERTETIIGDNTVIREFVTISRGTNDKFKTVIGKNCLLMAYVHVAHDCLIGNNCILVNAVQVAGHVEIDDWAIIGGASALHQFVKVGAHVMVSGGSLVRKDVPPYTKAAREPLTYAGINTVGLRRRGFTSEKISEIQDIYRYVFLKGLNNSKALEAVESAIPASQERDYIVGFIRNSERGIMKGYGGND
;
A
#
# COMPACT_ATOMS: atom_id res chain seq x y z
N LEU A 1 9.83 -5.89 -24.44
CA LEU A 1 9.13 -4.67 -23.96
C LEU A 1 7.75 -4.65 -24.61
N LYS A 2 6.66 -4.41 -23.86
CA LYS A 2 5.28 -4.43 -24.42
C LYS A 2 4.87 -3.11 -25.09
N PHE A 3 5.55 -2.01 -24.75
CA PHE A 3 5.26 -0.68 -25.30
C PHE A 3 5.63 -0.59 -26.79
N ALA A 4 4.67 -0.19 -27.63
CA ALA A 4 4.76 -0.17 -29.08
C ALA A 4 4.58 1.24 -29.69
N GLY A 5 4.66 2.29 -28.88
CA GLY A 5 4.48 3.67 -29.33
C GLY A 5 3.04 4.18 -29.24
N GLU A 6 2.16 3.44 -28.57
CA GLU A 6 0.77 3.81 -28.34
C GLU A 6 0.64 5.17 -27.63
N ARG A 7 -0.49 5.86 -27.81
CA ARG A 7 -0.79 7.13 -27.11
C ARG A 7 -1.26 6.83 -25.69
N THR A 8 -0.49 7.27 -24.70
CA THR A 8 -0.77 7.07 -23.26
C THR A 8 -0.37 8.30 -22.45
N GLU A 9 -0.86 8.38 -21.22
CA GLU A 9 -0.80 9.60 -20.41
C GLU A 9 -0.09 9.38 -19.07
N THR A 10 0.38 10.49 -18.51
CA THR A 10 0.72 10.64 -17.09
C THR A 10 -0.16 11.74 -16.54
N ILE A 11 -0.90 11.46 -15.48
CA ILE A 11 -1.82 12.40 -14.84
C ILE A 11 -1.34 12.65 -13.41
N ILE A 12 -1.12 13.91 -13.06
CA ILE A 12 -0.65 14.32 -11.73
C ILE A 12 -1.67 15.29 -11.14
N GLY A 13 -2.14 14.99 -9.93
CA GLY A 13 -3.12 15.80 -9.22
C GLY A 13 -2.54 17.05 -8.57
N ASP A 14 -3.44 17.96 -8.21
CA ASP A 14 -3.14 19.26 -7.60
C ASP A 14 -2.28 19.16 -6.34
N ASN A 15 -1.43 20.16 -6.11
CA ASN A 15 -0.57 20.32 -4.93
C ASN A 15 0.40 19.16 -4.68
N THR A 16 0.64 18.30 -5.66
CA THR A 16 1.67 17.27 -5.57
C THR A 16 3.06 17.88 -5.76
N VAL A 17 3.94 17.63 -4.79
CA VAL A 17 5.32 18.10 -4.80
C VAL A 17 6.21 17.01 -5.37
N ILE A 18 6.87 17.33 -6.50
CA ILE A 18 7.81 16.45 -7.18
C ILE A 18 9.21 17.02 -7.01
N ARG A 19 10.08 16.23 -6.35
CA ARG A 19 11.45 16.62 -6.04
C ARG A 19 12.42 16.24 -7.16
N GLU A 20 13.69 16.55 -6.92
CA GLU A 20 14.79 16.43 -7.87
C GLU A 20 14.95 14.97 -8.33
N PHE A 21 15.21 14.79 -9.64
CA PHE A 21 15.47 13.48 -10.26
C PHE A 21 14.34 12.45 -10.12
N VAL A 22 13.11 12.88 -9.83
CA VAL A 22 11.93 12.01 -9.91
C VAL A 22 11.66 11.65 -11.37
N THR A 23 11.36 10.38 -11.63
CA THR A 23 10.95 9.88 -12.96
C THR A 23 9.58 9.26 -12.88
N ILE A 24 8.68 9.63 -13.80
CA ILE A 24 7.31 9.12 -13.87
C ILE A 24 7.04 8.73 -15.31
N SER A 25 6.89 7.43 -15.55
CA SER A 25 6.58 6.89 -16.87
C SER A 25 5.08 6.93 -17.12
N ARG A 26 4.67 7.30 -18.35
CA ARG A 26 3.30 7.13 -18.82
C ARG A 26 2.88 5.66 -18.86
N GLY A 27 1.57 5.41 -18.97
CA GLY A 27 1.03 4.06 -19.07
C GLY A 27 1.43 3.32 -20.36
N THR A 28 1.01 2.06 -20.44
CA THR A 28 1.07 1.21 -21.64
C THR A 28 -0.34 0.94 -22.16
N ASN A 29 -0.47 0.12 -23.20
CA ASN A 29 -1.76 -0.36 -23.72
C ASN A 29 -2.62 -1.18 -22.73
N ASP A 30 -2.14 -1.42 -21.50
CA ASP A 30 -2.92 -2.06 -20.43
C ASP A 30 -3.86 -1.06 -19.73
N LYS A 31 -3.31 -0.07 -19.01
CA LYS A 31 -4.12 0.93 -18.29
C LYS A 31 -4.19 2.28 -18.99
N PHE A 32 -3.42 2.50 -20.06
CA PHE A 32 -3.30 3.74 -20.85
C PHE A 32 -2.81 4.98 -20.10
N LYS A 33 -2.64 4.90 -18.78
CA LYS A 33 -2.24 6.02 -17.94
C LYS A 33 -1.50 5.57 -16.68
N THR A 34 -0.59 6.42 -16.24
CA THR A 34 -0.06 6.42 -14.87
C THR A 34 -0.67 7.61 -14.13
N VAL A 35 -1.17 7.41 -12.92
CA VAL A 35 -1.87 8.43 -12.15
C VAL A 35 -1.19 8.65 -10.80
N ILE A 36 -0.96 9.91 -10.45
CA ILE A 36 -0.58 10.36 -9.11
C ILE A 36 -1.66 11.31 -8.63
N GLY A 37 -2.21 11.06 -7.44
CA GLY A 37 -3.28 11.86 -6.85
C GLY A 37 -2.82 13.24 -6.37
N LYS A 38 -3.65 13.83 -5.51
CA LYS A 38 -3.47 15.19 -4.98
C LYS A 38 -2.64 15.20 -3.70
N ASN A 39 -1.97 16.31 -3.43
CA ASN A 39 -1.21 16.58 -2.19
C ASN A 39 -0.13 15.52 -1.88
N CYS A 40 0.41 14.84 -2.90
CA CYS A 40 1.46 13.85 -2.70
C CYS A 40 2.83 14.52 -2.56
N LEU A 41 3.76 13.83 -1.90
CA LEU A 41 5.16 14.22 -1.85
C LEU A 41 6.01 13.09 -2.41
N LEU A 42 6.59 13.31 -3.58
CA LEU A 42 7.56 12.41 -4.19
C LEU A 42 8.93 13.02 -3.97
N MET A 43 9.70 12.45 -3.04
CA MET A 43 11.02 12.95 -2.71
C MET A 43 12.08 12.56 -3.77
N ALA A 44 13.33 12.98 -3.58
CA ALA A 44 14.33 12.91 -4.63
C ALA A 44 14.59 11.46 -5.07
N TYR A 45 14.84 11.26 -6.37
CA TYR A 45 15.12 9.94 -6.98
C TYR A 45 14.00 8.90 -6.90
N VAL A 46 12.75 9.31 -6.61
CA VAL A 46 11.60 8.40 -6.73
C VAL A 46 11.38 8.01 -8.19
N HIS A 47 11.15 6.73 -8.45
CA HIS A 47 10.70 6.23 -9.74
C HIS A 47 9.27 5.71 -9.63
N VAL A 48 8.41 6.16 -10.54
CA VAL A 48 7.06 5.61 -10.75
C VAL A 48 6.98 5.05 -12.17
N ALA A 49 6.90 3.73 -12.27
CA ALA A 49 6.80 3.03 -13.55
C ALA A 49 5.41 3.23 -14.20
N HIS A 50 5.25 2.60 -15.36
CA HIS A 50 4.03 2.64 -16.15
C HIS A 50 2.83 2.01 -15.41
N ASP A 51 1.63 2.50 -15.72
CA ASP A 51 0.34 1.93 -15.29
C ASP A 51 0.14 1.93 -13.76
N CYS A 52 0.92 2.73 -13.04
CA CYS A 52 0.77 2.86 -11.59
C CYS A 52 -0.40 3.78 -11.24
N LEU A 53 -1.04 3.50 -10.11
CA LEU A 53 -2.07 4.33 -9.51
C LEU A 53 -1.63 4.71 -8.09
N ILE A 54 -1.27 5.96 -7.89
CA ILE A 54 -0.95 6.51 -6.56
C ILE A 54 -2.10 7.43 -6.17
N GLY A 55 -2.70 7.16 -5.02
CA GLY A 55 -3.79 7.92 -4.44
C GLY A 55 -3.37 9.29 -3.94
N ASN A 56 -4.15 9.85 -3.02
CA ASN A 56 -3.97 11.19 -2.50
C ASN A 56 -3.15 11.18 -1.20
N ASN A 57 -2.38 12.24 -1.02
CA ASN A 57 -1.63 12.53 0.19
C ASN A 57 -0.60 11.44 0.56
N CYS A 58 -0.09 10.74 -0.45
CA CYS A 58 0.95 9.74 -0.29
C CYS A 58 2.32 10.41 -0.16
N ILE A 59 3.21 9.78 0.61
CA ILE A 59 4.60 10.23 0.74
C ILE A 59 5.51 9.10 0.28
N LEU A 60 6.24 9.33 -0.80
CA LEU A 60 7.26 8.44 -1.31
C LEU A 60 8.62 9.08 -0.99
N VAL A 61 9.33 8.49 -0.02
CA VAL A 61 10.61 9.04 0.47
C VAL A 61 11.73 8.79 -0.56
N ASN A 62 12.89 9.41 -0.36
CA ASN A 62 14.01 9.37 -1.30
C ASN A 62 14.28 7.98 -1.86
N ALA A 63 14.52 7.90 -3.17
CA ALA A 63 14.90 6.69 -3.88
C ALA A 63 13.90 5.52 -3.82
N VAL A 64 12.62 5.76 -3.49
CA VAL A 64 11.58 4.72 -3.64
C VAL A 64 11.40 4.34 -5.11
N GLN A 65 11.47 3.04 -5.41
CA GLN A 65 11.33 2.49 -6.76
C GLN A 65 9.99 1.75 -6.87
N VAL A 66 9.06 2.28 -7.66
CA VAL A 66 7.73 1.68 -7.88
C VAL A 66 7.68 1.03 -9.26
N ALA A 67 7.58 -0.30 -9.31
CA ALA A 67 7.48 -1.05 -10.56
C ALA A 67 6.07 -0.95 -11.19
N GLY A 68 5.93 -1.48 -12.42
CA GLY A 68 4.71 -1.29 -13.21
C GLY A 68 3.45 -1.86 -12.55
N HIS A 69 2.31 -1.21 -12.82
CA HIS A 69 0.98 -1.62 -12.35
C HIS A 69 0.80 -1.63 -10.82
N VAL A 70 1.67 -0.98 -10.06
CA VAL A 70 1.51 -0.87 -8.60
C VAL A 70 0.37 0.09 -8.27
N GLU A 71 -0.40 -0.25 -7.24
CA GLU A 71 -1.48 0.58 -6.70
C GLU A 71 -1.14 0.96 -5.25
N ILE A 72 -1.18 2.26 -4.94
CA ILE A 72 -0.89 2.82 -3.61
C ILE A 72 -2.07 3.70 -3.22
N ASP A 73 -2.81 3.28 -2.19
CA ASP A 73 -3.99 4.00 -1.71
C ASP A 73 -3.61 5.19 -0.81
N ASP A 74 -4.62 6.04 -0.55
CA ASP A 74 -4.47 7.32 0.12
C ASP A 74 -3.71 7.25 1.45
N TRP A 75 -2.93 8.30 1.74
CA TRP A 75 -2.17 8.45 2.99
C TRP A 75 -1.09 7.39 3.25
N ALA A 76 -0.75 6.55 2.27
CA ALA A 76 0.37 5.63 2.40
C ALA A 76 1.71 6.38 2.44
N ILE A 77 2.61 5.89 3.29
CA ILE A 77 3.98 6.40 3.40
C ILE A 77 4.94 5.24 3.09
N ILE A 78 5.76 5.44 2.06
CA ILE A 78 6.77 4.48 1.64
C ILE A 78 8.15 5.00 2.04
N GLY A 79 8.79 4.29 2.97
CA GLY A 79 10.12 4.63 3.47
C GLY A 79 11.20 4.59 2.37
N GLY A 80 12.23 5.40 2.54
CA GLY A 80 13.24 5.65 1.50
C GLY A 80 14.00 4.40 1.08
N ALA A 81 14.48 4.37 -0.16
CA ALA A 81 15.18 3.23 -0.76
C ALA A 81 14.38 1.91 -0.77
N SER A 82 13.05 1.96 -0.63
CA SER A 82 12.19 0.80 -0.79
C SER A 82 11.91 0.51 -2.25
N ALA A 83 11.71 -0.76 -2.60
CA ALA A 83 11.33 -1.19 -3.94
C ALA A 83 10.01 -1.96 -3.89
N LEU A 84 9.04 -1.54 -4.71
CA LEU A 84 7.74 -2.18 -4.86
C LEU A 84 7.73 -2.99 -6.14
N HIS A 85 7.48 -4.29 -6.01
CA HIS A 85 7.39 -5.20 -7.15
C HIS A 85 6.12 -4.94 -7.97
N GLN A 86 6.16 -5.28 -9.26
CA GLN A 86 5.02 -5.08 -10.16
C GLN A 86 3.74 -5.75 -9.64
N PHE A 87 2.60 -5.11 -9.90
CA PHE A 87 1.25 -5.53 -9.49
C PHE A 87 0.98 -5.58 -7.98
N VAL A 88 1.88 -5.06 -7.14
CA VAL A 88 1.62 -4.96 -5.69
C VAL A 88 0.59 -3.88 -5.40
N LYS A 89 -0.32 -4.16 -4.47
CA LYS A 89 -1.26 -3.20 -3.88
C LYS A 89 -0.80 -2.80 -2.48
N VAL A 90 -0.81 -1.51 -2.19
CA VAL A 90 -0.51 -0.93 -0.87
C VAL A 90 -1.75 -0.17 -0.39
N GLY A 91 -2.36 -0.65 0.70
CA GLY A 91 -3.60 -0.06 1.23
C GLY A 91 -3.40 1.29 1.93
N ALA A 92 -4.51 1.97 2.19
CA ALA A 92 -4.51 3.32 2.74
C ALA A 92 -3.85 3.38 4.12
N HIS A 93 -3.25 4.51 4.47
CA HIS A 93 -2.61 4.75 5.77
C HIS A 93 -1.48 3.77 6.17
N VAL A 94 -0.95 3.00 5.21
CA VAL A 94 0.20 2.12 5.45
C VAL A 94 1.45 2.93 5.74
N MET A 95 2.33 2.38 6.57
CA MET A 95 3.71 2.84 6.72
C MET A 95 4.68 1.68 6.38
N VAL A 96 5.39 1.79 5.26
CA VAL A 96 6.47 0.87 4.89
C VAL A 96 7.80 1.42 5.43
N SER A 97 8.60 0.60 6.10
CA SER A 97 9.93 1.00 6.57
C SER A 97 10.89 1.30 5.41
N GLY A 98 11.96 2.05 5.67
CA GLY A 98 12.99 2.28 4.66
C GLY A 98 13.76 1.01 4.29
N GLY A 99 14.26 0.94 3.06
CA GLY A 99 15.05 -0.18 2.54
C GLY A 99 14.23 -1.46 2.34
N SER A 100 12.90 -1.38 2.26
CA SER A 100 12.03 -2.55 2.20
C SER A 100 11.83 -3.07 0.78
N LEU A 101 11.79 -4.40 0.63
CA LEU A 101 11.43 -5.08 -0.61
C LEU A 101 9.97 -5.56 -0.56
N VAL A 102 9.07 -4.80 -1.18
CA VAL A 102 7.63 -5.07 -1.16
C VAL A 102 7.28 -6.00 -2.33
N ARG A 103 7.17 -7.30 -2.04
CA ARG A 103 6.89 -8.36 -3.04
C ARG A 103 5.43 -8.83 -3.07
N LYS A 104 4.67 -8.52 -2.01
CA LYS A 104 3.28 -8.90 -1.75
C LYS A 104 2.49 -7.69 -1.29
N ASP A 105 1.17 -7.78 -1.36
CA ASP A 105 0.28 -6.67 -1.02
C ASP A 105 0.41 -6.31 0.46
N VAL A 106 0.33 -5.02 0.76
CA VAL A 106 0.42 -4.49 2.13
C VAL A 106 -0.96 -3.97 2.55
N PRO A 107 -1.67 -4.69 3.44
CA PRO A 107 -3.02 -4.32 3.84
C PRO A 107 -3.10 -2.93 4.51
N PRO A 108 -4.25 -2.24 4.39
CA PRO A 108 -4.42 -0.88 4.87
C PRO A 108 -4.16 -0.73 6.39
N TYR A 109 -3.81 0.46 6.82
CA TYR A 109 -3.58 0.84 8.22
C TYR A 109 -2.38 0.15 8.89
N THR A 110 -1.68 -0.76 8.21
CA THR A 110 -0.57 -1.53 8.79
C THR A 110 0.77 -0.82 8.70
N LYS A 111 1.71 -1.26 9.55
CA LYS A 111 3.13 -1.03 9.36
C LYS A 111 3.75 -2.28 8.76
N ALA A 112 4.57 -2.11 7.73
CA ALA A 112 5.32 -3.18 7.10
C ALA A 112 6.81 -2.90 7.28
N ALA A 113 7.56 -3.87 7.82
CA ALA A 113 8.98 -3.72 8.07
C ALA A 113 9.71 -5.06 8.04
N ARG A 114 11.03 -5.02 8.27
CA ARG A 114 11.96 -6.18 8.29
C ARG A 114 12.19 -6.78 6.90
N GLU A 115 13.11 -7.74 6.82
CA GLU A 115 13.36 -8.54 5.63
C GLU A 115 13.32 -10.03 6.03
N PRO A 116 12.48 -10.87 5.39
CA PRO A 116 11.43 -10.50 4.42
C PRO A 116 10.36 -9.57 5.00
N LEU A 117 9.74 -8.76 4.13
CA LEU A 117 8.73 -7.78 4.56
C LEU A 117 7.58 -8.44 5.32
N THR A 118 7.36 -7.97 6.55
CA THR A 118 6.47 -8.60 7.53
C THR A 118 5.58 -7.55 8.21
N TYR A 119 4.38 -7.96 8.60
CA TYR A 119 3.48 -7.18 9.45
C TYR A 119 4.18 -6.79 10.77
N ALA A 120 4.25 -5.49 11.03
CA ALA A 120 4.91 -4.89 12.20
C ALA A 120 3.92 -4.12 13.10
N GLY A 121 2.65 -4.50 13.09
CA GLY A 121 1.58 -3.85 13.84
C GLY A 121 0.82 -2.80 13.03
N ILE A 122 -0.09 -2.07 13.69
CA ILE A 122 -0.88 -0.99 13.10
C ILE A 122 -0.10 0.32 13.10
N ASN A 123 -0.36 1.19 12.13
CA ASN A 123 0.17 2.56 12.03
C ASN A 123 -0.55 3.51 13.01
N THR A 124 -0.59 3.14 14.29
CA THR A 124 -1.30 3.88 15.35
C THR A 124 -0.92 5.36 15.41
N VAL A 125 0.35 5.70 15.18
CA VAL A 125 0.81 7.10 15.16
C VAL A 125 0.21 7.86 13.98
N GLY A 126 0.25 7.29 12.77
CA GLY A 126 -0.37 7.89 11.58
C GLY A 126 -1.87 8.07 11.77
N LEU A 127 -2.57 7.04 12.23
CA LEU A 127 -4.02 7.08 12.45
C LEU A 127 -4.44 8.13 13.48
N ARG A 128 -3.75 8.22 14.63
CA ARG A 128 -4.02 9.27 15.64
C ARG A 128 -3.83 10.67 15.07
N ARG A 129 -2.77 10.90 14.28
CA ARG A 129 -2.55 12.19 13.59
C ARG A 129 -3.65 12.52 12.58
N ARG A 130 -4.43 11.53 12.13
CA ARG A 130 -5.58 11.72 11.23
C ARG A 130 -6.93 11.74 11.96
N GLY A 131 -6.93 11.79 13.30
CA GLY A 131 -8.15 11.91 14.08
C GLY A 131 -8.92 10.59 14.28
N PHE A 132 -8.31 9.44 13.99
CA PHE A 132 -8.93 8.15 14.36
C PHE A 132 -8.99 8.03 15.89
N THR A 133 -10.15 7.61 16.40
CA THR A 133 -10.35 7.41 17.84
C THR A 133 -9.61 6.18 18.34
N SER A 134 -9.38 6.10 19.65
CA SER A 134 -8.71 4.94 20.26
C SER A 134 -9.51 3.66 20.05
N GLU A 135 -10.85 3.75 20.11
CA GLU A 135 -11.77 2.65 19.87
C GLU A 135 -11.63 2.13 18.44
N LYS A 136 -11.57 3.04 17.47
CA LYS A 136 -11.40 2.66 16.06
C LYS A 136 -10.06 2.00 15.79
N ILE A 137 -8.98 2.53 16.39
CA ILE A 137 -7.66 1.92 16.27
C ILE A 137 -7.65 0.53 16.91
N SER A 138 -8.32 0.34 18.05
CA SER A 138 -8.46 -0.98 18.70
C SER A 138 -9.20 -1.96 17.81
N GLU A 139 -10.30 -1.54 17.18
CA GLU A 139 -11.07 -2.35 16.24
C GLU A 139 -10.21 -2.82 15.06
N ILE A 140 -9.47 -1.91 14.42
CA ILE A 140 -8.53 -2.23 13.33
C ILE A 140 -7.47 -3.23 13.83
N GLN A 141 -6.92 -3.00 15.02
CA GLN A 141 -5.93 -3.89 15.60
C GLN A 141 -6.48 -5.30 15.85
N ASP A 142 -7.73 -5.41 16.30
CA ASP A 142 -8.39 -6.69 16.52
C ASP A 142 -8.60 -7.46 15.22
N ILE A 143 -9.00 -6.80 14.13
CA ILE A 143 -9.08 -7.41 12.80
C ILE A 143 -7.73 -8.04 12.41
N TYR A 144 -6.64 -7.31 12.54
CA TYR A 144 -5.32 -7.82 12.18
C TYR A 144 -4.76 -8.88 13.12
N ARG A 145 -5.28 -9.01 14.35
CA ARG A 145 -4.97 -10.17 15.22
C ARG A 145 -5.51 -11.46 14.59
N TYR A 146 -6.72 -11.44 14.03
CA TYR A 146 -7.26 -12.60 13.30
C TYR A 146 -6.42 -12.93 12.06
N VAL A 147 -6.05 -11.90 11.29
CA VAL A 147 -5.31 -12.07 10.03
C VAL A 147 -3.89 -12.58 10.23
N PHE A 148 -3.14 -12.03 11.20
CA PHE A 148 -1.71 -12.30 11.31
C PHE A 148 -1.28 -13.10 12.54
N LEU A 149 -2.08 -13.16 13.60
CA LEU A 149 -1.62 -13.68 14.91
C LEU A 149 -2.36 -14.94 15.37
N LYS A 150 -3.46 -15.34 14.71
CA LYS A 150 -4.24 -16.54 15.07
C LYS A 150 -3.85 -17.81 14.31
N GLY A 151 -2.82 -17.76 13.46
CA GLY A 151 -2.37 -18.92 12.67
C GLY A 151 -3.40 -19.40 11.63
N LEU A 152 -4.36 -18.55 11.27
CA LEU A 152 -5.36 -18.83 10.25
C LEU A 152 -4.79 -18.51 8.86
N ASN A 153 -5.27 -19.22 7.84
CA ASN A 153 -5.08 -18.76 6.46
C ASN A 153 -6.00 -17.57 6.16
N ASN A 154 -5.76 -16.86 5.05
CA ASN A 154 -6.51 -15.65 4.72
C ASN A 154 -8.02 -15.88 4.68
N SER A 155 -8.52 -16.95 4.04
CA SER A 155 -9.96 -17.22 3.94
C SER A 155 -10.60 -17.39 5.33
N LYS A 156 -10.03 -18.27 6.17
CA LYS A 156 -10.53 -18.52 7.51
C LYS A 156 -10.40 -17.29 8.42
N ALA A 157 -9.36 -16.50 8.24
CA ALA A 157 -9.20 -15.25 8.97
C ALA A 157 -10.30 -14.24 8.62
N LEU A 158 -10.64 -14.10 7.33
CA LEU A 158 -11.70 -13.20 6.88
C LEU A 158 -13.08 -13.64 7.38
N GLU A 159 -13.39 -14.94 7.29
CA GLU A 159 -14.64 -15.49 7.83
C GLU A 159 -14.77 -15.23 9.34
N ALA A 160 -13.68 -15.42 10.09
CA ALA A 160 -13.65 -15.17 11.53
C ALA A 160 -13.79 -13.68 11.87
N VAL A 161 -13.24 -12.78 11.05
CA VAL A 161 -13.43 -11.33 11.20
C VAL A 161 -14.88 -10.95 10.96
N GLU A 162 -15.49 -11.42 9.87
CA GLU A 162 -16.88 -11.10 9.52
C GLU A 162 -17.88 -11.63 10.56
N SER A 163 -17.56 -12.76 11.21
CA SER A 163 -18.39 -13.33 12.27
C SER A 163 -18.22 -12.65 13.63
N ALA A 164 -16.99 -12.26 14.00
CA ALA A 164 -16.69 -11.79 15.36
C ALA A 164 -16.68 -10.27 15.51
N ILE A 165 -16.48 -9.52 14.42
CA ILE A 165 -16.29 -8.06 14.45
C ILE A 165 -17.47 -7.38 13.74
N PRO A 166 -18.21 -6.47 14.43
CA PRO A 166 -19.32 -5.72 13.83
C PRO A 166 -18.93 -4.97 12.56
N ALA A 167 -19.91 -4.71 11.70
CA ALA A 167 -19.69 -4.01 10.44
C ALA A 167 -19.23 -2.57 10.65
N SER A 168 -18.19 -2.19 9.92
CA SER A 168 -17.66 -0.85 9.88
C SER A 168 -16.98 -0.60 8.53
N GLN A 169 -16.80 0.67 8.20
CA GLN A 169 -16.09 1.08 6.99
C GLN A 169 -14.68 0.49 6.94
N GLU A 170 -13.97 0.49 8.06
CA GLU A 170 -12.59 0.00 8.14
C GLU A 170 -12.52 -1.52 8.03
N ARG A 171 -13.44 -2.24 8.69
CA ARG A 171 -13.54 -3.69 8.56
C ARG A 171 -13.79 -4.09 7.12
N ASP A 172 -14.78 -3.49 6.48
CA ASP A 172 -15.20 -3.87 5.13
C ASP A 172 -14.11 -3.53 4.10
N TYR A 173 -13.41 -2.42 4.29
CA TYR A 173 -12.25 -2.09 3.45
C TYR A 173 -11.09 -3.06 3.64
N ILE A 174 -10.72 -3.44 4.88
CA ILE A 174 -9.67 -4.43 5.14
C ILE A 174 -10.02 -5.78 4.50
N VAL A 175 -11.26 -6.25 4.73
CA VAL A 175 -11.74 -7.53 4.19
C VAL A 175 -11.75 -7.50 2.67
N GLY A 176 -12.28 -6.43 2.06
CA GLY A 176 -12.31 -6.25 0.62
C GLY A 176 -10.91 -6.22 0.00
N PHE A 177 -9.98 -5.49 0.61
CA PHE A 177 -8.59 -5.43 0.16
C PHE A 177 -7.93 -6.81 0.15
N ILE A 178 -8.03 -7.55 1.27
CA ILE A 178 -7.39 -8.87 1.39
C ILE A 178 -8.04 -9.89 0.45
N ARG A 179 -9.37 -9.85 0.30
CA ARG A 179 -10.12 -10.74 -0.60
C ARG A 179 -9.76 -10.52 -2.07
N ASN A 180 -9.48 -9.28 -2.47
CA ASN A 180 -9.11 -8.89 -3.83
C ASN A 180 -7.59 -8.86 -4.08
N SER A 181 -6.80 -9.41 -3.15
CA SER A 181 -5.34 -9.51 -3.27
C SER A 181 -4.95 -10.66 -4.21
N GLU A 182 -4.44 -10.33 -5.39
CA GLU A 182 -4.03 -11.31 -6.40
C GLU A 182 -2.64 -11.90 -6.11
N ARG A 183 -1.77 -11.10 -5.48
CA ARG A 183 -0.41 -11.52 -5.11
C ARG A 183 -0.33 -12.18 -3.73
N GLY A 184 -1.45 -12.20 -3.02
CA GLY A 184 -1.50 -12.42 -1.59
C GLY A 184 -0.87 -11.27 -0.81
N ILE A 185 -1.16 -11.24 0.48
CA ILE A 185 -0.67 -10.20 1.40
C ILE A 185 0.66 -10.60 2.04
N MET A 186 1.42 -9.61 2.52
CA MET A 186 2.59 -9.81 3.37
C MET A 186 2.28 -10.72 4.56
N LYS A 187 3.28 -11.37 5.16
CA LYS A 187 3.07 -12.35 6.24
C LYS A 187 3.14 -11.72 7.64
N GLY A 188 2.58 -12.42 8.62
CA GLY A 188 2.74 -12.13 10.04
C GLY A 188 4.12 -12.52 10.56
N TYR A 189 4.47 -12.04 11.75
CA TYR A 189 5.71 -12.43 12.41
C TYR A 189 5.71 -13.93 12.72
N GLY A 190 6.70 -14.66 12.19
CA GLY A 190 6.86 -16.11 12.41
C GLY A 190 6.10 -17.02 11.43
N GLY A 191 5.58 -16.49 10.32
CA GLY A 191 5.11 -17.34 9.22
C GLY A 191 6.30 -17.96 8.49
N ASN A 192 6.46 -19.29 8.56
CA ASN A 192 7.47 -20.01 7.77
C ASN A 192 7.25 -19.79 6.27
N ASP A 193 8.35 -19.70 5.53
CA ASP A 193 8.41 -19.60 4.07
C ASP A 193 7.74 -20.79 3.36
#